data_AF-A0A2V8MQW5-F1
#
_entry.id   AF-A0A2V8MQW5-F1
#
_cell.length_a   1.000
_cell.length_b   1.000
_cell.length_c   1.000
_cell.angle_alpha   90.00
_cell.angle_beta   90.00
_cell.angle_gamma   90.00
#
_symmetry.space_group_name_H-M   'P 1'
#
loop_
_entity.id
_entity.type
_entity.pdbx_description
1 polymer ?
#
loop_
_entity_poly.entity_id
_entity_poly.type
_entity_poly.pdbx_seq_one_letter_code
_entity_poly.pdbx_strand_id
1 'polypeptide(L)' 'MIGRKIGVYEILSRLGSGGMGDVYLAQDTRLARKVAIKFLPTDLLSDNRARKQKPVGSPVSASRP' A
#
# COMPACT_ATOMS: atom_id res chain seq x y z
N MET A 1 -7.52 12.01 -9.38
CA MET A 1 -6.07 11.99 -9.05
C MET A 1 -5.17 11.80 -10.27
N ILE A 2 -5.64 11.18 -11.35
CA ILE A 2 -4.87 10.96 -12.59
C ILE A 2 -4.31 12.28 -13.15
N GLY A 3 -3.07 12.26 -13.63
CA GLY A 3 -2.34 13.43 -14.15
C GLY A 3 -1.77 14.36 -13.09
N ARG A 4 -2.01 14.08 -11.79
CA ARG A 4 -1.39 14.86 -10.70
C ARG A 4 -0.01 14.31 -10.38
N LYS A 5 0.90 15.23 -10.07
CA LYS A 5 2.21 14.91 -9.49
C LYS A 5 2.18 15.11 -7.98
N ILE A 6 2.62 14.10 -7.23
CA ILE A 6 2.72 14.12 -5.77
C ILE A 6 4.17 13.82 -5.43
N GLY A 7 4.93 14.87 -5.11
CA GLY A 7 6.38 14.77 -4.95
C GLY A 7 7.04 14.23 -6.22
N VAL A 8 7.60 13.03 -6.15
CA VAL A 8 8.30 12.34 -7.25
C VAL A 8 7.42 11.36 -8.01
N TYR A 9 6.15 11.25 -7.63
CA TYR A 9 5.22 10.30 -8.20
C TYR A 9 4.24 10.99 -9.13
N GLU A 10 4.14 10.52 -10.35
CA GLU A 10 3.13 10.96 -11.32
C GLU A 10 2.01 9.92 -11.40
N ILE A 11 0.76 10.32 -11.10
CA ILE A 11 -0.38 9.38 -11.09
C ILE A 11 -0.83 9.10 -12.53
N LEU A 12 -0.65 7.86 -12.99
CA LEU A 12 -0.94 7.44 -14.37
C LEU A 12 -2.38 6.97 -14.56
N SER A 13 -2.86 6.09 -13.66
CA SER A 13 -4.21 5.51 -13.79
C SER A 13 -4.72 5.01 -12.44
N ARG A 14 -6.03 4.80 -12.31
CA ARG A 14 -6.62 4.11 -11.16
C ARG A 14 -6.52 2.60 -11.39
N LEU A 15 -5.99 1.87 -10.41
CA LEU A 15 -5.93 0.40 -10.45
C LEU A 15 -7.16 -0.23 -9.81
N GLY A 16 -7.74 0.42 -8.79
CA GLY A 16 -8.94 -0.08 -8.15
C GLY A 16 -9.37 0.76 -6.96
N SER A 17 -10.50 0.35 -6.38
CA SER A 17 -11.11 1.01 -5.22
C SER A 17 -11.81 0.00 -4.35
N GLY A 18 -11.72 0.17 -3.03
CA GLY A 18 -12.43 -0.66 -2.07
C GLY A 18 -12.51 0.01 -0.70
N GLY A 19 -12.99 -0.72 0.30
CA GLY A 19 -13.23 -0.17 1.65
C GLY A 19 -12.00 0.40 2.36
N MET A 20 -10.78 0.00 1.96
CA MET A 20 -9.53 0.54 2.49
C MET A 20 -8.97 1.71 1.65
N GLY A 21 -9.76 2.27 0.74
CA GLY A 21 -9.39 3.40 -0.11
C GLY A 21 -9.06 3.03 -1.56
N ASP A 22 -8.53 4.02 -2.27
CA ASP A 22 -8.24 3.96 -3.70
C ASP A 22 -6.78 3.59 -3.97
N VAL A 23 -6.55 2.74 -4.97
CA VAL A 23 -5.21 2.37 -5.43
C VAL A 23 -4.99 2.91 -6.84
N TYR A 24 -3.87 3.59 -7.03
CA TYR A 24 -3.47 4.16 -8.31
C TYR A 24 -2.11 3.63 -8.75
N LEU A 25 -1.94 3.50 -10.07
CA LEU A 25 -0.65 3.31 -10.71
C LEU A 25 0.03 4.68 -10.81
N ALA A 26 1.29 4.74 -10.42
CA ALA A 26 2.09 5.94 -10.53
C ALA A 26 3.48 5.62 -11.12
N GLN A 27 4.10 6.61 -11.76
CA GLN A 27 5.50 6.57 -12.16
C GLN A 27 6.34 7.24 -11.07
N ASP A 28 7.30 6.51 -10.50
CA ASP A 28 8.38 7.10 -9.71
C ASP A 28 9.39 7.73 -10.68
N THR A 29 9.43 9.06 -10.73
CA THR A 29 10.31 9.78 -11.67
C THR A 29 11.77 9.77 -11.24
N ARG A 30 12.09 9.38 -10.00
CA ARG A 30 13.49 9.27 -9.54
C ARG A 30 14.08 7.90 -9.87
N LEU A 31 13.32 6.84 -9.62
CA LEU A 31 13.76 5.46 -9.85
C LEU A 31 13.32 4.90 -11.21
N ALA A 32 12.63 5.72 -12.01
CA ALA A 32 12.12 5.36 -13.34
C ALA A 32 11.30 4.06 -13.37
N ARG A 33 10.53 3.78 -12.31
CA ARG A 33 9.70 2.57 -12.20
C ARG A 33 8.23 2.86 -11.92
N LYS A 34 7.36 1.94 -12.31
CA LYS A 34 5.94 1.98 -11.98
C LYS A 34 5.71 1.44 -10.57
N VAL A 35 4.87 2.11 -9.79
CA VAL A 35 4.52 1.76 -8.41
C VAL A 35 3.01 1.88 -8.19
N ALA A 36 2.48 1.16 -7.21
CA ALA A 36 1.11 1.32 -6.76
C ALA A 36 1.06 2.23 -5.51
N ILE A 37 0.23 3.26 -5.54
CA ILE A 37 0.02 4.18 -4.42
C ILE A 37 -1.42 4.00 -3.92
N LYS A 38 -1.56 3.73 -2.61
CA LYS A 38 -2.86 3.59 -1.95
C LYS A 38 -3.17 4.84 -1.14
N PHE A 39 -4.30 5.47 -1.44
CA PHE A 39 -4.83 6.60 -0.69
C PHE A 39 -5.82 6.06 0.34
N LEU A 40 -5.52 6.32 1.61
CA LEU A 40 -6.39 5.93 2.72
C LEU A 40 -7.43 7.04 2.95
N PRO A 41 -8.71 6.68 3.16
CA PRO A 41 -9.73 7.61 3.64
C PRO A 41 -9.32 8.21 5.00
N THR A 42 -9.68 9.47 5.23
CA THR A 42 -9.34 10.20 6.46
C THR A 42 -9.83 9.47 7.72
N ASP A 43 -11.01 8.85 7.66
CA ASP A 43 -11.58 8.06 8.76
C ASP A 43 -10.73 6.84 9.15
N LEU A 44 -9.95 6.28 8.23
CA LEU A 44 -9.04 5.16 8.51
C LEU A 44 -7.67 5.61 9.05
N LEU A 45 -7.34 6.90 8.99
CA LEU A 45 -6.09 7.43 9.53
C LEU A 45 -6.12 7.52 11.06
N SER A 46 -7.31 7.54 11.67
CA SER A 46 -7.50 7.59 13.12
C SER A 46 -7.09 6.30 13.85
N ASP A 47 -6.97 5.16 13.15
CA ASP A 47 -6.70 3.84 13.76
C ASP A 47 -5.34 3.21 13.36
N ASN A 48 -4.59 3.82 12.44
CA ASN A 48 -3.44 3.16 11.80
C ASN A 48 -2.09 3.30 12.55
N ARG A 49 -2.09 3.31 13.89
CA ARG A 49 -0.87 3.10 14.70
C ARG A 49 -0.52 1.62 14.93
N ALA A 50 -1.33 0.68 14.46
CA ALA A 50 -1.11 -0.73 14.79
C ALA A 50 -1.42 -1.71 13.65
N ARG A 51 -0.53 -1.80 12.66
CA ARG A 51 -0.31 -3.08 11.95
C ARG A 51 1.17 -3.37 11.85
N LYS A 52 1.68 -3.94 12.96
CA LYS A 52 2.88 -4.76 13.01
C LYS A 52 2.90 -5.67 11.77
N GLN A 53 3.93 -5.54 10.95
CA GLN A 53 4.28 -6.59 9.99
C GLN A 53 4.46 -7.85 10.82
N LYS A 54 3.53 -8.81 10.71
CA LYS A 54 3.69 -10.11 11.35
C LYS A 54 4.84 -10.79 10.59
N PRO A 55 6.02 -11.02 11.20
CA PRO A 55 7.06 -11.78 10.52
C PRO A 55 6.48 -13.17 10.24
N VAL A 56 6.54 -13.58 8.98
CA VAL A 56 6.18 -14.95 8.60
C VAL A 56 7.27 -15.86 9.13
N GLY A 57 6.91 -16.62 10.16
CA GLY A 57 7.82 -17.50 10.89
C GLY A 57 6.99 -18.34 11.82
N SER A 58 6.27 -19.32 11.26
CA SER A 58 5.62 -20.37 12.05
C SER A 58 6.72 -21.21 12.70
N PRO A 59 6.80 -21.35 14.04
CA PRO A 59 7.56 -22.45 14.60
C PRO A 59 6.75 -23.72 14.37
N VAL A 60 7.39 -24.72 13.75
CA VAL A 60 6.86 -26.07 13.65
C VAL A 60 6.65 -26.60 15.08
N SER A 61 5.41 -26.86 15.47
CA SER A 61 5.12 -27.57 16.70
C SER A 61 5.59 -29.01 16.53
N ALA A 62 6.60 -29.37 17.31
CA ALA A 62 7.00 -30.75 17.52
C ALA A 62 5.83 -31.52 18.16
N SER A 63 5.42 -32.62 17.53
CA SER A 63 4.62 -33.67 18.17
C SER A 63 5.43 -34.96 18.08
N ARG A 64 5.99 -35.38 19.22
CA ARG A 64 6.28 -36.78 19.52
C ARG A 64 5.00 -37.41 20.09
N PRO A 65 4.75 -38.68 19.77
CA PRO A 65 4.90 -39.70 20.81
C PRO A 65 6.19 -40.51 20.63
#